data_AF-A0A7J4B928-F1
#
_entry.id   AF-A0A7J4B928-F1
#
_cell.length_a   1.000
_cell.length_b   1.000
_cell.length_c   1.000
_cell.angle_alpha   90.00
_cell.angle_beta   90.00
_cell.angle_gamma   90.00
#
_symmetry.space_group_name_H-M   'P 1'
#
loop_
_entity.id
_entity.type
_entity.pdbx_description
1 polymer ?
#
loop_
_entity_poly.entity_id
_entity_poly.type
_entity_poly.pdbx_seq_one_letter_code
_entity_poly.pdbx_strand_id
1 'polypeptide(L)'
;VAFEGVAGIALYLMSGVMARNVIIPGTLTFSTNIGKILRTCREKGIEPVEVLRRELNAYVLGSGKVINKVMKTVGGFDIGLVEVAEERGSKLRVHLKNENIIAERDGRVLAMAPDLVCWLSKDGTPLTNTDIEVGMSVWVIGFKAHEKLRTDKALKAFEHLYADVGFKMKYVPIEELISSLE
;
A
#
# COMPACT_ATOMS: atom_id res chain seq x y z
N VAL A 1 -7.81 -28.66 17.19
CA VAL A 1 -6.52 -27.94 16.97
C VAL A 1 -6.30 -27.04 18.17
N ALA A 2 -5.15 -27.10 18.84
CA ALA A 2 -4.92 -26.47 20.15
C ALA A 2 -4.83 -24.93 20.15
N PHE A 3 -4.78 -24.30 18.97
CA PHE A 3 -4.48 -22.87 18.84
C PHE A 3 -5.66 -22.00 18.38
N GLU A 4 -6.88 -22.55 18.25
CA GLU A 4 -8.12 -21.77 18.00
C GLU A 4 -8.03 -20.61 16.98
N GLY A 5 -7.18 -20.74 15.95
CA GLY A 5 -6.99 -19.73 14.90
C GLY A 5 -5.96 -18.63 15.16
N VAL A 6 -5.33 -18.56 16.35
CA VAL A 6 -4.30 -17.56 16.67
C VAL A 6 -3.13 -18.19 17.44
N ALA A 7 -1.90 -17.87 17.04
CA ALA A 7 -0.69 -18.29 17.76
C ALA A 7 0.31 -17.15 17.84
N GLY A 8 1.01 -17.05 18.98
CA GLY A 8 2.18 -16.18 19.11
C GLY A 8 3.39 -16.79 18.39
N ILE A 9 4.19 -15.95 17.75
CA ILE A 9 5.38 -16.38 17.00
C ILE A 9 6.61 -15.61 17.48
N ALA A 10 7.67 -16.35 17.81
CA ALA A 10 8.98 -15.81 18.16
C ALA A 10 10.03 -16.52 17.29
N LEU A 11 10.49 -15.81 16.26
CA LEU A 11 11.43 -16.33 15.26
C LEU A 11 12.58 -15.35 15.06
N TYR A 12 13.60 -15.78 14.31
CA TYR A 12 14.70 -14.93 13.85
C TYR A 12 15.47 -14.25 14.99
N LEU A 13 15.92 -15.03 15.97
CA LEU A 13 16.87 -14.57 16.98
C LEU A 13 18.09 -13.95 16.28
N MET A 14 18.40 -12.70 16.62
CA MET A 14 19.45 -11.90 15.99
C MET A 14 20.29 -11.20 17.05
N SER A 15 21.58 -11.03 16.77
CA SER A 15 22.41 -10.09 17.52
C SER A 15 22.05 -8.64 17.16
N GLY A 16 22.38 -7.69 18.02
CA GLY A 16 22.15 -6.27 17.74
C GLY A 16 22.85 -5.77 16.47
N VAL A 17 24.01 -6.38 16.13
CA VAL A 17 24.76 -6.10 14.90
C VAL A 17 23.97 -6.59 13.67
N MET A 18 23.42 -7.80 13.71
CA MET A 18 22.58 -8.32 12.64
C MET A 18 21.32 -7.47 12.45
N ALA A 19 20.62 -7.18 13.54
CA ALA A 19 19.40 -6.37 13.54
C ALA A 19 19.63 -5.00 12.87
N ARG A 20 20.72 -4.30 13.21
CA ARG A 20 21.08 -3.01 12.62
C ARG A 20 21.25 -3.09 11.09
N ASN A 21 21.77 -4.20 10.59
CA ASN A 21 22.02 -4.38 9.17
C ASN A 21 20.74 -4.72 8.39
N VAL A 22 19.85 -5.54 8.96
CA VAL A 22 18.69 -6.08 8.22
C VAL A 22 17.37 -5.33 8.43
N ILE A 23 17.19 -4.63 9.55
CA ILE A 23 15.93 -3.92 9.85
C ILE A 23 15.83 -2.64 9.02
N ILE A 24 14.61 -2.30 8.61
CA ILE A 24 14.24 -0.99 8.08
C ILE A 24 14.06 -0.03 9.27
N PRO A 25 14.92 0.98 9.45
CA PRO A 25 14.86 1.87 10.61
C PRO A 25 13.65 2.83 10.51
N GLY A 26 13.23 3.36 11.66
CA GLY A 26 12.30 4.49 11.72
C GLY A 26 10.83 4.18 11.42
N THR A 27 10.46 2.91 11.18
CA THR A 27 9.07 2.53 10.84
C THR A 27 8.06 2.95 11.91
N LEU A 28 8.38 2.78 13.20
CA LEU A 28 7.52 3.23 14.29
C LEU A 28 7.35 4.76 14.32
N THR A 29 8.43 5.50 14.08
CA THR A 29 8.39 6.97 14.00
C THR A 29 7.55 7.42 12.82
N PHE A 30 7.72 6.79 11.66
CA PHE A 30 6.94 7.05 10.46
C PHE A 30 5.43 6.82 10.70
N SER A 31 5.05 5.65 11.23
CA SER A 31 3.66 5.34 11.57
C SER A 31 3.08 6.30 12.62
N THR A 32 3.87 6.69 13.62
CA THR A 32 3.45 7.65 14.64
C THR A 32 3.19 9.03 14.02
N ASN A 33 4.04 9.46 13.09
CA ASN A 33 3.87 10.73 12.39
C ASN A 33 2.61 10.74 11.52
N ILE A 34 2.34 9.65 10.78
CA ILE A 34 1.07 9.49 10.04
C ILE A 34 -0.12 9.61 11.01
N GLY A 35 -0.12 8.87 12.11
CA GLY A 35 -1.21 8.91 13.09
C GLY A 35 -1.42 10.30 13.70
N LYS A 36 -0.35 11.06 13.93
CA LYS A 36 -0.43 12.47 14.36
C LYS A 36 -1.07 13.35 13.29
N ILE A 37 -0.60 13.26 12.04
CA ILE A 37 -1.13 14.03 10.91
C ILE A 37 -2.62 13.77 10.74
N LEU A 38 -3.03 12.50 10.65
CA LEU A 38 -4.44 12.12 10.43
C LEU A 38 -5.34 12.62 11.56
N ARG A 39 -4.91 12.45 12.83
CA ARG A 39 -5.66 12.94 13.99
C ARG A 39 -5.82 14.46 13.94
N THR A 40 -4.74 15.20 13.72
CA THR A 40 -4.79 16.68 13.68
C THR A 40 -5.59 17.20 12.48
N CYS A 41 -5.50 16.56 11.32
CA CYS A 41 -6.30 16.91 10.15
C CYS A 41 -7.80 16.74 10.46
N ARG A 42 -8.18 15.62 11.08
CA ARG A 42 -9.56 15.37 11.50
C ARG A 42 -10.07 16.37 12.54
N GLU A 43 -9.27 16.68 13.55
CA GLU A 43 -9.62 17.68 14.58
C GLU A 43 -9.83 19.09 13.99
N LYS A 44 -9.12 19.42 12.90
CA LYS A 44 -9.18 20.73 12.25
C LYS A 44 -10.09 20.78 11.01
N GLY A 45 -10.69 19.66 10.60
CA GLY A 45 -11.47 19.56 9.36
C GLY A 45 -10.63 19.80 8.10
N ILE A 46 -9.33 19.48 8.13
CA ILE A 46 -8.40 19.64 7.00
C ILE A 46 -8.31 18.31 6.26
N GLU A 47 -8.25 18.36 4.93
CA GLU A 47 -8.05 17.16 4.13
C GLU A 47 -6.62 16.60 4.32
N PRO A 48 -6.48 15.33 4.75
CA PRO A 48 -5.18 14.80 5.18
C PRO A 48 -4.19 14.54 4.05
N VAL A 49 -4.66 14.28 2.81
CA VAL A 49 -3.77 13.83 1.72
C VAL A 49 -2.77 14.90 1.30
N GLU A 50 -3.15 16.17 1.34
CA GLU A 50 -2.27 17.29 1.04
C GLU A 50 -1.17 17.46 2.10
N VAL A 51 -1.52 17.24 3.36
CA VAL A 51 -0.56 17.28 4.48
C VAL A 51 0.40 16.10 4.40
N LEU A 52 -0.11 14.90 4.10
CA LEU A 52 0.72 13.70 3.87
C LEU A 52 1.68 13.89 2.69
N ARG A 53 1.21 14.48 1.57
CA ARG A 53 2.07 14.78 0.42
C ARG A 53 3.21 15.72 0.82
N ARG A 54 2.88 16.82 1.50
CA ARG A 54 3.86 17.84 1.88
C ARG A 54 4.85 17.36 2.95
N GLU A 55 4.38 16.67 3.98
CA GLU A 55 5.19 16.37 5.17
C GLU A 55 5.88 15.02 5.08
N LEU A 56 5.31 14.06 4.35
CA LEU A 56 5.80 12.68 4.27
C LEU A 56 6.12 12.24 2.83
N ASN A 57 6.10 13.16 1.86
CA ASN A 57 6.33 12.85 0.44
C ASN A 57 5.41 11.74 -0.08
N ALA A 58 4.17 11.72 0.39
CA ALA A 58 3.16 10.77 -0.07
C ALA A 58 2.77 11.08 -1.52
N TYR A 59 2.54 10.03 -2.31
CA TYR A 59 2.03 10.14 -3.68
C TYR A 59 0.52 9.97 -3.64
N VAL A 60 -0.25 10.99 -4.02
CA VAL A 60 -1.71 10.85 -4.12
C VAL A 60 -2.03 10.18 -5.45
N LEU A 61 -2.21 8.85 -5.41
CA LEU A 61 -2.39 8.05 -6.63
C LEU A 61 -3.73 8.30 -7.28
N GLY A 62 -4.78 8.55 -6.49
CA GLY A 62 -6.12 8.84 -6.99
C GLY A 62 -7.16 8.90 -5.89
N SER A 63 -8.40 9.19 -6.26
CA SER A 63 -9.54 9.27 -5.33
C SER A 63 -10.85 9.01 -6.03
N GLY A 64 -11.78 8.38 -5.34
CA GLY A 64 -13.09 8.10 -5.92
C GLY A 64 -13.93 7.15 -5.08
N LYS A 65 -14.98 6.62 -5.72
CA LYS A 65 -15.90 5.66 -5.08
C LYS A 65 -15.51 4.24 -5.45
N VAL A 66 -15.43 3.35 -4.47
CA VAL A 66 -15.23 1.92 -4.70
C VAL A 66 -16.47 1.38 -5.42
N ILE A 67 -16.27 0.85 -6.63
CA ILE A 67 -17.35 0.32 -7.48
C ILE A 67 -17.34 -1.20 -7.58
N ASN A 68 -16.22 -1.83 -7.25
CA ASN A 68 -16.07 -3.28 -7.30
C ASN A 68 -15.01 -3.74 -6.29
N LYS A 69 -15.24 -4.90 -5.68
CA LYS A 69 -14.29 -5.62 -4.84
C LYS A 69 -14.47 -7.10 -5.08
N VAL A 70 -13.44 -7.76 -5.60
CA VAL A 70 -13.42 -9.21 -5.79
C VAL A 70 -12.26 -9.76 -4.96
N MET A 71 -12.54 -10.72 -4.08
CA MET A 71 -11.53 -11.41 -3.29
C MET A 71 -11.77 -12.92 -3.33
N LYS A 72 -10.68 -13.68 -3.38
CA LYS A 72 -10.68 -15.13 -3.23
C LYS A 72 -9.52 -15.56 -2.35
N THR A 73 -9.76 -16.51 -1.46
CA THR A 73 -8.70 -17.14 -0.69
C THR A 73 -8.19 -18.36 -1.44
N VAL A 74 -6.92 -18.36 -1.84
CA VAL A 74 -6.26 -19.46 -2.57
C VAL A 74 -4.98 -19.84 -1.83
N GLY A 75 -4.90 -21.08 -1.35
CA GLY A 75 -3.70 -21.59 -0.67
C GLY A 75 -3.34 -20.81 0.61
N GLY A 76 -4.33 -20.21 1.28
CA GLY A 76 -4.13 -19.37 2.48
C GLY A 76 -3.76 -17.91 2.19
N PHE A 77 -3.81 -17.48 0.92
CA PHE A 77 -3.61 -16.09 0.52
C PHE A 77 -4.90 -15.48 -0.01
N ASP A 78 -5.21 -14.27 0.42
CA ASP A 78 -6.32 -13.48 -0.12
C ASP A 78 -5.85 -12.74 -1.36
N ILE A 79 -6.32 -13.17 -2.54
CA ILE A 79 -6.00 -12.56 -3.82
C ILE A 79 -7.21 -11.79 -4.29
N GLY A 80 -7.03 -10.55 -4.72
CA GLY A 80 -8.16 -9.71 -5.08
C GLY A 80 -7.85 -8.52 -5.96
N LEU A 81 -8.95 -7.83 -6.28
CA LEU A 81 -8.99 -6.61 -7.07
C LEU A 81 -10.02 -5.68 -6.45
N VAL A 82 -9.62 -4.43 -6.22
CA VAL A 82 -10.52 -3.33 -5.86
C VAL A 82 -10.52 -2.32 -7.00
N GLU A 83 -11.69 -1.90 -7.47
CA GLU A 83 -11.83 -0.86 -8.49
C GLU A 83 -12.48 0.38 -7.90
N VAL A 84 -11.88 1.53 -8.18
CA VAL A 84 -12.31 2.87 -7.76
C VAL A 84 -12.65 3.69 -9.00
N ALA A 85 -13.89 4.18 -9.08
CA ALA A 85 -14.32 5.12 -10.10
C ALA A 85 -13.94 6.55 -9.69
N GLU A 86 -13.12 7.20 -10.50
CA GLU A 86 -12.69 8.58 -10.28
C GLU A 86 -13.63 9.58 -11.00
N GLU A 87 -13.60 10.84 -10.57
CA GLU A 87 -14.53 11.88 -11.05
C GLU A 87 -14.47 12.16 -12.55
N ARG A 88 -13.31 11.89 -13.20
CA ARG A 88 -13.10 12.11 -14.64
C ARG A 88 -13.38 10.87 -15.49
N GLY A 89 -14.01 9.84 -14.92
CA GLY A 89 -14.37 8.60 -15.61
C GLY A 89 -13.25 7.57 -15.73
N SER A 90 -12.02 7.90 -15.27
CA SER A 90 -10.93 6.94 -15.15
C SER A 90 -11.21 5.89 -14.07
N LYS A 91 -10.64 4.70 -14.25
CA LYS A 91 -10.73 3.61 -13.26
C LYS A 91 -9.36 3.33 -12.69
N LEU A 92 -9.24 3.54 -11.38
CA LEU A 92 -8.08 3.11 -10.61
C LEU A 92 -8.35 1.70 -10.07
N ARG A 93 -7.42 0.78 -10.31
CA ARG A 93 -7.48 -0.60 -9.80
C ARG A 93 -6.32 -0.88 -8.87
N VAL A 94 -6.61 -1.56 -7.77
CA VAL A 94 -5.59 -2.05 -6.84
C VAL A 94 -5.68 -3.57 -6.79
N HIS A 95 -4.59 -4.21 -7.20
CA HIS A 95 -4.40 -5.65 -7.20
C HIS A 95 -3.69 -6.06 -5.93
N LEU A 96 -4.21 -7.06 -5.23
CA LEU A 96 -3.73 -7.46 -3.91
C LEU A 96 -3.50 -8.97 -3.80
N LYS A 97 -2.54 -9.32 -2.94
CA LYS A 97 -2.30 -10.67 -2.41
C LYS A 97 -1.90 -10.50 -0.94
N ASN A 98 -2.86 -10.66 -0.04
CA ASN A 98 -2.85 -10.17 1.36
C ASN A 98 -2.68 -8.65 1.45
N GLU A 99 -1.55 -8.13 0.97
CA GLU A 99 -1.24 -6.70 0.83
C GLU A 99 -1.47 -6.19 -0.60
N ASN A 100 -1.57 -4.86 -0.75
CA ASN A 100 -1.67 -4.22 -2.05
C ASN A 100 -0.34 -4.33 -2.81
N ILE A 101 -0.38 -4.90 -4.01
CA ILE A 101 0.81 -5.21 -4.80
C ILE A 101 0.99 -4.21 -5.94
N ILE A 102 -0.07 -3.90 -6.70
CA ILE A 102 -0.02 -2.98 -7.84
C ILE A 102 -1.24 -2.07 -7.81
N ALA A 103 -1.02 -0.78 -8.01
CA ALA A 103 -2.05 0.18 -8.38
C ALA A 103 -1.88 0.58 -9.85
N GLU A 104 -2.94 0.50 -10.64
CA GLU A 104 -2.96 1.00 -12.02
C GLU A 104 -4.15 1.92 -12.27
N ARG A 105 -4.03 2.79 -13.27
CA ARG A 105 -5.14 3.56 -13.84
C ARG A 105 -5.25 3.25 -15.31
N ASP A 106 -6.38 2.71 -15.73
CA ASP A 106 -6.68 2.42 -17.13
C ASP A 106 -5.54 1.68 -17.87
N GLY A 107 -4.94 0.67 -17.22
CA GLY A 107 -3.84 -0.14 -17.76
C GLY A 107 -2.43 0.43 -17.53
N ARG A 108 -2.29 1.61 -16.92
CA ARG A 108 -1.00 2.23 -16.60
C ARG A 108 -0.68 2.07 -15.12
N VAL A 109 0.41 1.40 -14.80
CA VAL A 109 0.86 1.21 -13.42
C VAL A 109 1.28 2.55 -12.80
N LEU A 110 0.75 2.85 -11.62
CA LEU A 110 1.02 4.05 -10.85
C LEU A 110 1.99 3.78 -9.69
N ALA A 111 1.88 2.59 -9.10
CA ALA A 111 2.72 2.16 -7.99
C ALA A 111 2.76 0.63 -7.93
N MET A 112 3.85 0.08 -7.41
CA MET A 112 4.02 -1.35 -7.22
C MET A 112 4.91 -1.66 -6.02
N ALA A 113 4.62 -2.76 -5.32
CA ALA A 113 5.47 -3.24 -4.23
C ALA A 113 6.93 -3.38 -4.70
N PRO A 114 7.94 -3.08 -3.86
CA PRO A 114 7.87 -2.76 -2.44
C PRO A 114 7.39 -1.34 -2.09
N ASP A 115 7.09 -0.47 -3.05
CA ASP A 115 6.44 0.80 -2.72
C ASP A 115 5.06 0.51 -2.11
N LEU A 116 4.70 1.26 -1.08
CA LEU A 116 3.44 1.02 -0.38
C LEU A 116 2.28 1.57 -1.21
N VAL A 117 1.19 0.81 -1.29
CA VAL A 117 -0.12 1.28 -1.77
C VAL A 117 -1.10 1.16 -0.61
N CYS A 118 -1.66 2.29 -0.19
CA CYS A 118 -2.47 2.39 1.02
C CYS A 118 -3.84 3.00 0.73
N TRP A 119 -4.82 2.58 1.51
CA TRP A 119 -6.17 3.12 1.49
C TRP A 119 -6.36 4.14 2.61
N LEU A 120 -7.11 5.19 2.31
CA LEU A 120 -7.59 6.15 3.31
C LEU A 120 -9.03 6.52 2.96
N SER A 121 -9.95 6.46 3.91
CA SER A 121 -11.29 7.00 3.70
C SER A 121 -11.25 8.53 3.49
N LYS A 122 -12.31 9.11 2.92
CA LYS A 122 -12.43 10.57 2.79
C LYS A 122 -12.41 11.32 4.14
N ASP A 123 -12.77 10.67 5.24
CA ASP A 123 -12.71 11.26 6.59
C ASP A 123 -11.34 11.12 7.28
N GLY A 124 -10.34 10.53 6.59
CA GLY A 124 -8.97 10.40 7.09
C GLY A 124 -8.71 9.16 7.96
N THR A 125 -9.60 8.17 7.94
CA THR A 125 -9.41 6.89 8.59
C THR A 125 -8.59 5.93 7.71
N PRO A 126 -7.45 5.39 8.19
CA PRO A 126 -6.71 4.35 7.47
C PRO A 126 -7.55 3.08 7.33
N LEU A 127 -7.48 2.43 6.17
CA LEU A 127 -8.25 1.22 5.88
C LEU A 127 -7.32 0.07 5.47
N THR A 128 -7.63 -1.13 5.93
CA THR A 128 -7.06 -2.38 5.42
C THR A 128 -7.87 -2.89 4.23
N ASN A 129 -7.35 -3.90 3.53
CA ASN A 129 -8.08 -4.55 2.43
C ASN A 129 -9.41 -5.17 2.89
N THR A 130 -9.50 -5.60 4.14
CA THR A 130 -10.73 -6.15 4.72
C THR A 130 -11.77 -5.05 4.93
N ASP A 131 -11.36 -3.86 5.37
CA ASP A 131 -12.25 -2.73 5.68
C ASP A 131 -12.90 -2.10 4.43
N ILE A 132 -12.33 -2.32 3.24
CA ILE A 132 -12.84 -1.73 1.99
C ILE A 132 -14.16 -2.38 1.58
N GLU A 133 -15.18 -1.58 1.32
CA GLU A 133 -16.48 -2.03 0.83
C GLU A 133 -16.90 -1.25 -0.43
N VAL A 134 -17.70 -1.91 -1.28
CA VAL A 134 -18.32 -1.24 -2.43
C VAL A 134 -19.22 -0.12 -1.92
N GLY A 135 -19.06 1.07 -2.48
CA GLY A 135 -19.79 2.26 -2.08
C GLY A 135 -18.97 3.27 -1.28
N MET A 136 -17.84 2.86 -0.69
CA MET A 136 -16.97 3.76 0.07
C MET A 136 -16.29 4.80 -0.82
N SER A 137 -16.14 6.02 -0.32
CA SER A 137 -15.31 7.04 -0.94
C SER A 137 -13.93 7.03 -0.30
N VAL A 138 -12.89 6.82 -1.12
CA VAL A 138 -11.52 6.58 -0.67
C VAL A 138 -10.50 7.41 -1.44
N TRP A 139 -9.35 7.60 -0.82
CA TRP A 139 -8.09 7.97 -1.43
C TRP A 139 -7.20 6.73 -1.56
N VAL A 140 -6.43 6.68 -2.64
CA VAL A 140 -5.34 5.71 -2.82
C VAL A 140 -4.02 6.47 -2.76
N ILE A 141 -3.15 6.06 -1.86
CA ILE A 141 -1.93 6.80 -1.51
C ILE A 141 -0.72 5.87 -1.65
N GLY A 142 0.36 6.38 -2.22
CA GLY A 142 1.61 5.69 -2.41
C GLY A 142 2.74 6.23 -1.52
N PHE A 143 3.65 5.36 -1.10
CA PHE A 143 4.91 5.76 -0.45
C PHE A 143 6.10 5.00 -1.01
N LYS A 144 7.22 5.69 -1.17
CA LYS A 144 8.48 5.08 -1.57
C LYS A 144 8.91 4.01 -0.58
N ALA A 145 9.29 2.85 -1.10
CA ALA A 145 9.99 1.83 -0.36
C ALA A 145 11.32 2.36 0.15
N HIS A 146 11.72 1.88 1.32
CA HIS A 146 13.05 2.15 1.84
C HIS A 146 14.12 1.56 0.90
N GLU A 147 15.27 2.23 0.74
CA GLU A 147 16.37 1.81 -0.13
C GLU A 147 16.81 0.35 0.06
N LYS A 148 16.81 -0.14 1.31
CA LYS A 148 17.08 -1.54 1.67
C LYS A 148 16.16 -2.56 0.96
N LEU A 149 14.92 -2.19 0.63
CA LEU A 149 13.98 -3.03 -0.13
C LEU A 149 14.14 -2.90 -1.64
N ARG A 150 14.86 -1.89 -2.12
CA ARG A 150 15.08 -1.61 -3.54
C ARG A 150 16.38 -2.20 -4.08
N THR A 151 17.10 -2.99 -3.28
CA THR A 151 18.28 -3.74 -3.74
C THR A 151 17.88 -4.92 -4.61
N ASP A 152 18.71 -5.32 -5.58
CA ASP A 152 18.45 -6.49 -6.44
C ASP A 152 18.10 -7.75 -5.64
N LYS A 153 18.77 -7.97 -4.50
CA LYS A 153 18.50 -9.11 -3.63
C LYS A 153 17.11 -9.04 -3.00
N ALA A 154 16.69 -7.86 -2.54
CA ALA A 154 15.37 -7.68 -1.95
C ALA A 154 14.27 -7.75 -3.02
N LEU A 155 14.48 -7.11 -4.18
CA LEU A 155 13.52 -7.08 -5.29
C LEU A 155 13.18 -8.48 -5.82
N LYS A 156 14.13 -9.40 -5.85
CA LYS A 156 13.87 -10.82 -6.18
C LYS A 156 12.77 -11.46 -5.31
N ALA A 157 12.61 -11.00 -4.05
CA ALA A 157 11.54 -11.49 -3.19
C ALA A 157 10.15 -10.96 -3.60
N PHE A 158 10.07 -9.84 -4.34
CA PHE A 158 8.83 -9.24 -4.80
C PHE A 158 8.43 -9.66 -6.22
N GLU A 159 9.38 -10.09 -7.06
CA GLU A 159 9.14 -10.41 -8.48
C GLU A 159 7.97 -11.38 -8.71
N HIS A 160 7.84 -12.42 -7.86
CA HIS A 160 6.77 -13.40 -7.98
C HIS A 160 5.38 -12.81 -7.70
N LEU A 161 5.28 -11.78 -6.85
CA LEU A 161 4.01 -11.16 -6.47
C LEU A 161 3.35 -10.49 -7.67
N TYR A 162 4.13 -9.87 -8.57
CA TYR A 162 3.59 -9.25 -9.77
C TYR A 162 2.93 -10.29 -10.67
N ALA A 163 3.59 -11.43 -10.88
CA ALA A 163 3.05 -12.53 -11.67
C ALA A 163 1.78 -13.11 -11.03
N ASP A 164 1.75 -13.27 -9.71
CA ASP A 164 0.60 -13.78 -8.97
C ASP A 164 -0.65 -12.89 -9.13
N VAL A 165 -0.46 -11.57 -9.32
CA VAL A 165 -1.55 -10.63 -9.58
C VAL A 165 -1.74 -10.29 -11.06
N GLY A 166 -1.07 -11.01 -11.96
CA GLY A 166 -1.30 -10.97 -13.41
C GLY A 166 -0.38 -10.05 -14.22
N PHE A 167 0.71 -9.54 -13.63
CA PHE A 167 1.63 -8.60 -14.28
C PHE A 167 2.97 -9.26 -14.59
N LYS A 168 3.47 -9.04 -15.81
CA LYS A 168 4.79 -9.51 -16.27
C LYS A 168 5.71 -8.31 -16.48
N MET A 169 6.23 -7.76 -15.39
CA MET A 169 7.10 -6.59 -15.40
C MET A 169 8.13 -6.67 -14.29
N LYS A 170 9.13 -5.79 -14.36
CA LYS A 170 10.10 -5.57 -13.29
C LYS A 170 9.65 -4.38 -12.43
N TYR A 171 10.18 -4.32 -11.23
CA TYR A 171 9.99 -3.18 -10.35
C TYR A 171 10.41 -1.87 -11.04
N VAL A 172 9.55 -0.87 -10.98
CA VAL A 172 9.82 0.52 -11.35
C VAL A 172 9.43 1.39 -10.14
N PRO A 173 10.34 2.23 -9.62
CA PRO A 173 10.02 3.10 -8.50
C PRO A 173 8.84 4.03 -8.78
N ILE A 174 8.01 4.26 -7.77
CA ILE A 174 6.85 5.16 -7.83
C ILE A 174 7.20 6.55 -8.35
N GLU A 175 8.36 7.09 -8.00
CA GLU A 175 8.81 8.39 -8.51
C GLU A 175 9.01 8.43 -10.04
N GLU A 176 9.42 7.31 -10.64
CA GLU A 176 9.61 7.18 -12.09
C GLU A 176 8.27 6.91 -12.79
N LEU A 177 7.42 6.07 -12.18
CA LEU A 177 6.08 5.80 -12.70
C LEU A 177 5.25 7.08 -12.77
N ILE A 178 5.24 7.88 -11.70
CA ILE A 178 4.43 9.11 -11.64
C ILE A 178 4.99 10.22 -12.53
N SER A 179 6.31 10.41 -12.58
CA SER A 179 6.91 11.43 -13.47
C SER A 179 6.69 11.14 -14.95
N SER A 180 6.51 9.87 -15.35
CA SER A 180 6.20 9.50 -16.74
C SER A 180 4.77 9.83 -17.18
N LEU A 181 3.90 10.25 -16.25
CA LEU A 181 2.50 10.57 -16.50
C LEU A 181 2.21 12.07 -16.60
N GLU A 182 3.17 12.92 -16.20
CA GLU A 182 3.16 14.38 -16.34
C GLU A 182 3.68 14.82 -17.71
#